data_AF-A0A3M1RFK4-F1
#
_entry.id   AF-A0A3M1RFK4-F1
#
_cell.length_a   1.000
_cell.length_b   1.000
_cell.length_c   1.000
_cell.angle_alpha   90.00
_cell.angle_beta   90.00
_cell.angle_gamma   90.00
#
_symmetry.space_group_name_H-M   'P 1'
#
loop_
_entity.id
_entity.type
_entity.pdbx_description
1 polymer ?
#
loop_
_entity_poly.entity_id
_entity_poly.type
_entity_poly.pdbx_seq_one_letter_code
_entity_poly.pdbx_strand_id
1 'polypeptide(L)'
;HKNLKHEKTYFTRFFAAVPVYPFGAKAAAESSRLMARLYKRGTPVNSADVMIAGITLSRGGEGVITKDRDFERIQEVSDLDIIFI
;
A
#
# COMPACT_ATOMS: atom_id res chain seq x y z
N HIS A 1 20.54 -23.42 -6.62
CA HIS A 1 20.68 -23.36 -5.15
C HIS A 1 19.46 -23.97 -4.46
N LYS A 2 19.67 -24.86 -3.48
CA LYS A 2 18.61 -25.61 -2.76
C LYS A 2 17.72 -24.70 -1.89
N ASN A 3 18.26 -23.57 -1.41
CA ASN A 3 17.53 -22.59 -0.58
C ASN A 3 16.46 -21.83 -1.37
N LEU A 4 16.73 -21.45 -2.62
CA LEU A 4 15.76 -20.76 -3.49
C LEU A 4 14.49 -21.58 -3.73
N LYS A 5 14.59 -22.92 -3.79
CA LYS A 5 13.42 -23.80 -3.95
C LYS A 5 12.54 -23.81 -2.69
N HIS A 6 13.15 -23.78 -1.51
CA HIS A 6 12.42 -23.73 -0.24
C HIS A 6 11.74 -22.37 -0.04
N GLU A 7 12.45 -21.26 -0.29
CA GLU A 7 11.88 -19.90 -0.23
C GLU A 7 10.71 -19.73 -1.20
N LYS A 8 10.86 -20.17 -2.46
CA LYS A 8 9.76 -20.13 -3.43
C LYS A 8 8.54 -20.89 -2.93
N THR A 9 8.74 -22.10 -2.39
CA THR A 9 7.65 -22.94 -1.89
C THR A 9 6.95 -22.27 -0.71
N TYR A 10 7.73 -21.68 0.21
CA TYR A 10 7.21 -20.94 1.36
C TYR A 10 6.34 -19.76 0.90
N PHE A 11 6.87 -18.85 0.07
CA PHE A 11 6.13 -17.67 -0.38
C PHE A 11 4.91 -18.03 -1.23
N THR A 12 5.01 -19.04 -2.10
CA THR A 12 3.86 -19.50 -2.90
C THR A 12 2.72 -19.97 -2.00
N ARG A 13 3.03 -20.75 -0.95
CA ARG A 13 2.01 -21.22 0.01
C ARG A 13 1.47 -20.10 0.87
N PHE A 14 2.32 -19.20 1.34
CA PHE A 14 1.92 -18.05 2.12
C PHE A 14 0.95 -17.16 1.32
N PHE A 15 1.33 -16.72 0.12
CA PHE A 15 0.49 -15.86 -0.70
C PHE A 15 -0.78 -16.55 -1.23
N ALA A 16 -0.81 -17.89 -1.34
CA ALA A 16 -2.03 -18.62 -1.66
C ALA A 16 -3.11 -18.52 -0.56
N ALA A 17 -2.72 -18.22 0.69
CA ALA A 17 -3.63 -18.07 1.82
C ALA A 17 -4.03 -16.61 2.10
N VAL A 18 -3.42 -15.64 1.44
CA VAL A 18 -3.65 -14.21 1.67
C VAL A 18 -4.59 -13.65 0.59
N PRO A 19 -5.65 -12.91 0.97
CA PRO A 19 -6.50 -12.23 -0.01
C PRO A 19 -5.70 -11.28 -0.91
N VAL A 20 -5.93 -11.35 -2.22
CA VAL A 20 -5.36 -10.40 -3.18
C VAL A 20 -6.36 -9.27 -3.44
N TYR A 21 -5.95 -8.04 -3.16
CA TYR A 21 -6.75 -6.85 -3.43
C TYR A 21 -6.37 -6.23 -4.79
N PRO A 22 -7.28 -6.22 -5.79
CA PRO A 22 -6.95 -5.72 -7.12
C PRO A 22 -6.91 -4.20 -7.16
N PHE A 23 -5.99 -3.65 -7.95
CA PHE A 23 -5.94 -2.23 -8.27
C PHE A 23 -6.93 -1.90 -9.39
N GLY A 24 -8.18 -1.60 -9.01
CA GLY A 24 -9.24 -1.22 -9.94
C GLY A 24 -9.44 0.30 -10.10
N ALA A 25 -10.44 0.71 -10.88
CA ALA A 25 -10.72 2.11 -11.15
C ALA A 25 -10.97 2.97 -9.89
N LYS A 26 -11.61 2.40 -8.86
CA LYS A 26 -11.82 3.08 -7.57
C LYS A 26 -10.49 3.36 -6.86
N ALA A 27 -9.63 2.35 -6.76
CA ALA A 27 -8.30 2.49 -6.16
C ALA A 27 -7.44 3.50 -6.94
N ALA A 28 -7.48 3.46 -8.28
CA ALA A 28 -6.78 4.42 -9.13
C ALA A 28 -7.25 5.86 -8.88
N ALA A 29 -8.56 6.08 -8.76
CA ALA A 29 -9.11 7.39 -8.45
C ALA A 29 -8.66 7.90 -7.07
N GLU A 30 -8.64 7.03 -6.04
CA GLU A 30 -8.12 7.41 -4.73
C GLU A 30 -6.61 7.70 -4.75
N SER A 31 -5.83 6.87 -5.44
CA SER A 31 -4.39 7.09 -5.62
C SER A 31 -4.09 8.43 -6.28
N SER A 32 -4.80 8.78 -7.36
CA SER A 32 -4.62 10.08 -8.01
C SER A 32 -4.98 11.25 -7.10
N ARG A 33 -6.09 11.14 -6.34
CA ARG A 33 -6.49 12.16 -5.35
C ARG A 33 -5.44 12.31 -4.26
N LEU A 34 -4.93 11.20 -3.73
CA LEU A 34 -3.89 11.18 -2.70
C LEU A 34 -2.60 11.82 -3.21
N MET A 35 -2.11 11.40 -4.38
CA MET A 35 -0.90 11.96 -4.98
C MET A 35 -1.02 13.46 -5.23
N ALA A 36 -2.17 13.94 -5.70
CA ALA A 36 -2.42 15.37 -5.88
C ALA A 36 -2.30 16.15 -4.56
N ARG A 37 -2.80 15.59 -3.45
CA ARG A 37 -2.64 16.21 -2.11
C ARG A 37 -1.19 16.24 -1.66
N LEU A 38 -0.44 15.16 -1.88
CA LEU A 38 1.00 15.09 -1.58
C LEU A 38 1.80 16.11 -2.41
N TYR A 39 1.54 16.22 -3.71
CA TYR A 39 2.16 17.23 -4.56
C TYR A 39 1.84 18.66 -4.11
N LYS A 40 0.59 18.93 -3.72
CA LYS A 40 0.18 20.25 -3.22
C LYS A 40 0.94 20.66 -1.95
N ARG A 41 1.38 19.69 -1.14
CA ARG A 41 2.23 19.91 0.04
C ARG A 41 3.74 19.86 -0.23
N GLY A 42 4.16 19.57 -1.46
CA GLY A 42 5.57 19.41 -1.81
C GLY A 42 6.21 18.14 -1.24
N THR A 43 5.42 17.13 -0.89
CA THR A 43 5.88 15.89 -0.26
C THR A 43 5.47 14.63 -1.05
N PRO A 44 5.77 14.53 -2.36
CA PRO A 44 5.45 13.33 -3.13
C PRO A 44 6.18 12.12 -2.56
N VAL A 45 5.53 10.95 -2.64
CA VAL A 45 6.11 9.65 -2.28
C VAL A 45 6.09 8.73 -3.48
N ASN A 46 6.66 7.54 -3.37
CA ASN A 46 6.71 6.61 -4.50
C ASN A 46 5.28 6.18 -4.93
N SER A 47 5.12 5.86 -6.23
CA SER A 47 3.82 5.53 -6.78
C SER A 47 3.24 4.22 -6.23
N ALA A 48 4.08 3.25 -5.85
CA ALA A 48 3.62 1.98 -5.30
C ALA A 48 2.94 2.17 -3.94
N ASP A 49 3.50 3.00 -3.06
CA ASP A 49 2.90 3.32 -1.76
C ASP A 49 1.58 4.06 -1.92
N VAL A 50 1.51 4.99 -2.87
CA VAL A 50 0.25 5.67 -3.22
C VAL A 50 -0.78 4.68 -3.80
N MET A 51 -0.35 3.67 -4.55
CA MET A 51 -1.24 2.61 -5.05
C MET A 51 -1.75 1.72 -3.92
N ILE A 52 -0.87 1.31 -2.99
CA ILE A 52 -1.25 0.55 -1.79
C ILE A 52 -2.26 1.34 -0.95
N ALA A 53 -1.95 2.61 -0.65
CA ALA A 53 -2.85 3.49 0.08
C ALA A 53 -4.19 3.71 -0.64
N GLY A 54 -4.17 3.85 -1.97
CA GLY A 54 -5.39 3.99 -2.78
C GLY A 54 -6.27 2.75 -2.76
N ILE A 55 -5.68 1.55 -2.76
CA ILE A 55 -6.43 0.29 -2.57
C ILE A 55 -7.14 0.32 -1.21
N THR A 56 -6.42 0.63 -0.14
CA THR A 56 -6.97 0.66 1.22
C THR A 56 -8.08 1.71 1.38
N LEU A 57 -7.87 2.94 0.88
CA LEU A 57 -8.87 4.00 0.89
C LEU A 57 -10.14 3.60 0.12
N SER A 58 -9.99 2.95 -1.04
CA SER A 58 -11.15 2.52 -1.86
C SER A 58 -12.04 1.47 -1.19
N ARG A 59 -11.55 0.85 -0.12
CA ARG A 59 -12.24 -0.18 0.68
C ARG A 59 -12.78 0.36 2.00
N GLY A 60 -12.66 1.66 2.27
CA GLY A 60 -13.12 2.27 3.52
C GLY A 60 -12.06 2.33 4.63
N GLY A 61 -10.77 2.17 4.29
CA GLY A 61 -9.68 2.53 5.21
C GLY A 61 -9.27 1.47 6.23
N GLU A 62 -9.25 0.17 5.86
CA GLU A 62 -8.87 -0.97 6.74
C GLU A 62 -7.45 -0.89 7.36
N GLY A 63 -6.67 0.14 7.04
CA GLY A 63 -5.35 0.43 7.59
C GLY A 63 -4.17 -0.22 6.84
N VAL A 64 -2.94 0.23 7.12
CA VAL A 64 -1.70 -0.32 6.53
C VAL A 64 -0.69 -0.58 7.63
N ILE A 65 -0.11 -1.78 7.64
CA ILE A 65 1.00 -2.14 8.52
C ILE A 65 2.30 -2.05 7.71
N THR A 66 3.28 -1.27 8.14
CA THR A 66 4.51 -1.05 7.37
C THR A 66 5.71 -0.67 8.23
N LYS A 67 6.92 -0.81 7.69
CA LYS A 67 8.15 -0.19 8.25
C LYS A 67 8.55 1.08 7.50
N ASP A 68 7.88 1.36 6.39
CA ASP A 68 8.26 2.44 5.50
C ASP A 68 7.70 3.78 5.99
N ARG A 69 8.61 4.68 6.37
CA ARG A 69 8.27 6.00 6.91
C ARG A 69 7.67 6.94 5.87
N ASP A 70 7.72 6.62 4.57
CA ASP A 70 6.98 7.38 3.56
C ASP A 70 5.47 7.40 3.83
N PHE A 71 4.94 6.39 4.52
CA PHE A 71 3.55 6.36 4.95
C PHE A 71 3.19 7.40 6.03
N GLU A 72 4.17 8.00 6.72
CA GLU A 72 3.91 9.15 7.60
C GLU A 72 3.34 10.32 6.79
N ARG A 73 3.90 10.59 5.59
CA ARG A 73 3.42 11.66 4.70
C ARG A 73 2.04 11.35 4.13
N ILE A 74 1.74 10.08 3.88
CA ILE A 74 0.42 9.61 3.44
C ILE A 74 -0.62 9.83 4.55
N GLN A 75 -0.28 9.47 5.79
CA GLN A 75 -1.15 9.65 6.95
C GLN A 75 -1.50 11.12 7.19
N GLU A 76 -0.56 12.04 6.97
CA GLU A 76 -0.80 13.49 7.11
C GLU A 76 -1.85 14.06 6.13
N VAL A 77 -2.20 13.33 5.06
CA VAL A 77 -3.14 13.80 4.01
C VAL A 77 -4.25 12.80 3.70
N SER A 78 -4.49 11.82 4.58
CA SER A 78 -5.54 10.82 4.41
C SER A 78 -6.04 10.32 5.76
N ASP A 79 -7.20 9.68 5.75
CA ASP A 79 -7.80 9.08 6.95
C ASP A 79 -7.34 7.62 7.14
N LEU A 80 -6.16 7.26 6.63
CA LEU A 80 -5.62 5.91 6.77
C LEU A 80 -5.05 5.69 8.18
N ASP A 81 -5.46 4.60 8.81
CA ASP A 81 -4.78 4.08 10.00
C ASP A 81 -3.47 3.39 9.59
N ILE A 82 -2.33 3.87 10.11
CA ILE A 82 -1.01 3.33 9.79
C ILE A 82 -0.38 2.80 11.07
N ILE A 83 -0.02 1.52 11.05
CA ILE A 83 0.66 0.84 12.14
C ILE A 83 2.11 0.58 11.72
N PHE A 84 3.05 1.20 12.43
CA PHE A 84 4.47 1.00 12.19
C PHE A 84 5.03 -0.17 13.01
N ILE A 85 5.81 -1.06 12.38
CA ILE A 85 6.38 -2.28 13.01
C ILE A 85 7.89 -2.44 12.84
#